data_AF-A0AAU9X2E6-F1
#
_entry.id   AF-A0AAU9X2E6-F1
#
_cell.length_a   1.000
_cell.length_b   1.000
_cell.length_c   1.000
_cell.angle_alpha   90.00
_cell.angle_beta   90.00
_cell.angle_gamma   90.00
#
_symmetry.space_group_name_H-M   'P 1'
#
loop_
_entity.id
_entity.type
_entity.pdbx_description
1 polymer ?
#
loop_
_entity_poly.entity_id
_entity_poly.type
_entity_poly.pdbx_seq_one_letter_code
_entity_poly.pdbx_strand_id
1 'polypeptide(L)'
;VREYELSKDNFSKTGNFGFGIQEHIDLEIKYDPSIGIYGMDFYVVLGRPGFSVAERKRKQSRIGYKHLISKDESMKWFQQKYDGILLPSKKKK
;
A
#
# COMPACT_ATOMS: atom_id res chain seq x y z
N VAL A 1 4.85 5.42 -13.64
CA VAL A 1 4.00 6.28 -12.78
C VAL A 1 4.72 6.84 -11.55
N ARG A 2 5.35 6.03 -10.69
CA ARG A 2 6.20 6.54 -9.58
C ARG A 2 7.60 5.93 -9.51
N GLU A 3 8.07 5.28 -10.59
CA GLU A 3 9.43 4.70 -10.65
C GLU A 3 9.80 3.81 -9.45
N TYR A 4 8.80 3.09 -8.90
CA TYR A 4 8.93 2.28 -7.67
C TYR A 4 9.43 3.06 -6.44
N GLU A 5 9.28 4.38 -6.44
CA GLU A 5 9.64 5.25 -5.32
C GLU A 5 8.44 5.54 -4.41
N LEU A 6 8.63 5.31 -3.11
CA LEU A 6 7.63 5.65 -2.08
C LEU A 6 8.30 6.38 -0.91
N SER A 7 7.62 7.38 -0.35
CA SER A 7 8.09 8.00 0.89
C SER A 7 7.78 7.10 2.08
N LYS A 8 8.65 7.12 3.08
CA LYS A 8 8.42 6.43 4.36
C LYS A 8 7.12 6.84 5.06
N ASP A 9 6.60 8.03 4.78
CA ASP A 9 5.36 8.53 5.36
C ASP A 9 4.11 7.88 4.76
N ASN A 10 4.21 7.30 3.56
CA ASN A 10 3.12 6.56 2.90
C ASN A 10 2.78 5.24 3.60
N PHE A 11 3.68 4.72 4.44
CA PHE A 11 3.47 3.48 5.18
C PHE A 11 2.81 3.77 6.54
N SER A 12 1.68 3.11 6.77
CA SER A 12 0.94 3.14 8.03
C SER A 12 1.62 2.31 9.13
N LYS A 13 1.21 2.51 10.37
CA LYS A 13 1.71 1.74 11.52
C LYS A 13 1.36 0.25 11.43
N THR A 14 0.25 -0.09 10.80
CA THR A 14 -0.24 -1.48 10.61
C THR A 14 0.36 -2.16 9.37
N GLY A 15 1.35 -1.54 8.73
CA GLY A 15 2.04 -2.13 7.59
C GLY A 15 1.33 -1.98 6.24
N ASN A 16 0.20 -1.28 6.18
CA ASN A 16 -0.46 -0.94 4.92
C ASN A 16 0.17 0.32 4.33
N PHE A 17 0.08 0.50 3.01
CA PHE A 17 0.59 1.72 2.36
C PHE A 17 -0.32 2.14 1.21
N GLY A 18 -0.22 3.40 0.82
CA GLY A 18 -0.98 3.92 -0.30
C GLY A 18 -0.22 4.96 -1.10
N PHE A 19 -0.62 5.13 -2.35
CA PHE A 19 -0.05 6.13 -3.26
C PHE A 19 -1.11 6.58 -4.26
N GLY A 20 -1.02 7.84 -4.66
CA GLY A 20 -1.88 8.43 -5.68
C GLY A 20 -1.18 8.51 -7.03
N ILE A 21 -1.98 8.28 -8.08
CA ILE A 21 -1.65 8.50 -9.49
C ILE A 21 -2.46 9.70 -9.96
N GLN A 22 -1.83 10.63 -10.65
CA GLN A 22 -2.49 11.85 -11.12
C GLN A 22 -3.30 11.63 -12.40
N GLU A 23 -2.85 10.72 -13.26
CA GLU A 23 -3.50 10.41 -14.54
C GLU A 23 -3.56 8.90 -14.74
N HIS A 24 -4.76 8.35 -14.94
CA HIS A 24 -4.93 6.92 -15.20
C HIS A 24 -4.41 6.45 -16.56
N ILE A 25 -4.07 7.38 -17.46
CA ILE A 25 -3.44 7.06 -18.74
C ILE A 25 -2.08 6.37 -18.50
N ASP A 26 -1.41 6.72 -17.41
CA ASP A 26 -0.16 6.09 -16.97
C ASP A 26 -0.31 4.59 -16.63
N LEU A 27 -1.54 4.08 -16.49
CA LEU A 27 -1.86 2.66 -16.28
C LEU A 27 -2.12 1.91 -17.59
N GLU A 28 -1.74 2.49 -18.73
CA GLU A 28 -1.91 1.92 -20.08
C GLU A 28 -3.39 1.68 -20.47
N ILE A 29 -4.32 2.39 -19.84
CA ILE A 29 -5.73 2.37 -20.21
C ILE A 29 -5.91 3.23 -21.47
N LYS A 30 -6.64 2.70 -22.46
CA LYS A 30 -6.94 3.45 -23.69
C LYS A 30 -7.71 4.73 -23.36
N TYR A 31 -7.26 5.83 -23.94
CA TYR A 31 -7.92 7.12 -23.81
C TYR A 31 -9.29 7.11 -24.48
N ASP A 32 -10.33 7.43 -23.70
CA ASP A 32 -11.68 7.74 -24.18
C ASP A 32 -12.01 9.21 -23.83
N PRO A 33 -12.15 10.09 -24.84
CA PRO A 33 -12.48 11.50 -24.63
C PRO A 33 -13.79 11.74 -23.87
N SER A 34 -14.71 10.77 -23.87
CA SER A 34 -16.00 10.85 -23.19
C SER A 34 -15.86 10.73 -21.67
N ILE A 35 -14.81 10.02 -21.23
CA ILE A 35 -14.53 9.75 -19.82
C ILE A 35 -13.70 10.92 -19.26
N GLY A 36 -12.66 11.37 -19.98
CA GLY A 36 -11.74 12.42 -19.53
C GLY A 36 -10.54 11.85 -18.76
N ILE A 37 -9.66 12.71 -18.22
CA ILE A 37 -8.45 12.30 -17.48
C ILE A 37 -8.71 12.41 -15.99
N TYR A 38 -8.49 11.31 -15.27
CA TYR A 38 -8.72 11.22 -13.83
C TYR A 38 -7.49 10.69 -13.09
N GLY A 39 -7.27 11.22 -11.89
CA GLY A 39 -6.37 10.64 -10.90
C GLY A 39 -7.06 9.57 -10.05
N MET A 40 -6.27 8.69 -9.47
CA MET A 40 -6.75 7.62 -8.59
C MET A 40 -5.83 7.46 -7.39
N ASP A 41 -6.41 7.11 -6.24
CA ASP A 41 -5.67 6.73 -5.05
C ASP A 41 -5.70 5.22 -4.84
N PHE A 42 -4.53 4.64 -4.65
CA PHE A 42 -4.37 3.22 -4.33
C PHE A 42 -4.05 3.07 -2.85
N TYR A 43 -4.76 2.16 -2.19
CA TYR A 43 -4.45 1.74 -0.83
C TYR A 43 -4.28 0.23 -0.78
N VAL A 44 -3.08 -0.22 -0.44
CA VAL A 44 -2.67 -1.61 -0.42
C VAL A 44 -2.65 -2.12 1.01
N VAL A 45 -3.44 -3.16 1.26
CA VAL A 45 -3.49 -3.85 2.55
C VAL A 45 -2.59 -5.07 2.49
N LEU A 46 -1.58 -5.13 3.36
CA LEU A 46 -0.73 -6.30 3.50
C LEU A 46 -1.29 -7.20 4.60
N GLY A 47 -1.26 -8.50 4.35
CA GLY A 47 -1.75 -9.51 5.29
C GLY A 47 -0.92 -10.79 5.19
N ARG A 48 -0.72 -11.44 6.33
CA ARG A 48 -0.17 -12.81 6.37
C ARG A 48 -1.32 -13.82 6.27
N PRO A 49 -1.07 -15.06 5.81
CA PRO A 49 -2.07 -16.10 5.88
C PRO A 49 -2.53 -16.32 7.34
N GLY A 50 -3.84 -16.18 7.61
CA GLY A 50 -4.40 -16.32 8.96
C GLY A 50 -5.21 -15.12 9.46
N PHE A 51 -5.28 -14.01 8.72
CA PHE A 51 -6.07 -12.84 9.10
C PHE A 51 -7.58 -13.09 9.17
N SER A 52 -8.09 -14.13 8.49
CA SER A 52 -9.51 -14.53 8.52
C SER A 52 -10.01 -14.89 9.93
N VAL A 53 -9.12 -15.19 10.87
CA VAL A 53 -9.47 -15.46 12.27
C VAL A 53 -10.16 -14.26 12.94
N ALA A 54 -9.79 -13.03 12.55
CA ALA A 54 -10.42 -11.81 13.04
C ALA A 54 -11.71 -11.43 12.31
N GLU A 55 -11.97 -12.01 11.13
CA GLU A 55 -13.12 -11.64 10.28
C GLU A 55 -14.24 -12.70 10.28
N ARG A 56 -13.90 -13.96 10.54
CA ARG A 56 -14.86 -15.08 10.50
C ARG A 56 -15.95 -14.95 11.55
N LYS A 57 -17.19 -15.31 11.18
CA LYS A 57 -18.36 -15.28 12.07
C LYS A 57 -18.28 -16.29 13.23
N ARG A 58 -17.85 -17.53 12.94
CA ARG A 58 -17.77 -18.62 13.94
C ARG A 58 -16.38 -18.67 14.56
N LYS A 59 -16.31 -18.70 15.90
CA LYS A 59 -15.05 -18.75 16.67
C LYS A 59 -14.09 -17.61 16.30
N GLN A 60 -14.60 -16.39 16.17
CA GLN A 60 -13.79 -15.20 15.94
C GLN A 60 -12.80 -15.01 17.10
N SER A 61 -11.56 -14.63 16.80
CA SER A 61 -10.58 -14.25 17.83
C SER A 61 -9.65 -13.16 17.32
N ARG A 62 -8.90 -12.53 18.23
CA ARG A 62 -7.91 -11.51 17.86
C ARG A 62 -6.70 -12.14 17.20
N ILE A 63 -6.08 -11.41 16.27
CA ILE A 63 -4.79 -11.77 15.69
C ILE A 63 -3.69 -11.53 16.73
N GLY A 64 -2.77 -12.49 16.87
CA GLY A 64 -1.67 -12.36 17.81
C GLY A 64 -0.68 -11.27 17.39
N TYR A 65 -0.07 -10.59 18.36
CA TYR A 65 0.85 -9.46 18.11
C TYR A 65 2.00 -9.82 17.15
N LYS A 66 2.60 -11.01 17.31
CA LYS A 66 3.67 -11.50 16.42
C LYS A 66 3.22 -11.71 14.97
N HIS A 67 1.93 -11.88 14.75
CA HIS A 67 1.35 -12.10 13.42
C HIS A 67 0.96 -10.80 12.71
N LEU A 68 0.82 -9.70 13.46
CA LEU A 68 0.60 -8.37 12.89
C LEU A 68 1.84 -7.90 12.13
N ILE A 69 1.61 -7.15 11.06
CA ILE A 69 2.67 -6.59 10.24
C ILE A 69 3.02 -5.21 10.78
N SER A 70 4.32 -4.96 10.91
CA SER A 70 4.85 -3.66 11.32
C SER A 70 5.17 -2.79 10.11
N LYS A 71 5.21 -1.47 10.31
CA LYS A 71 5.64 -0.50 9.30
C LYS A 71 6.98 -0.87 8.65
N ASP A 72 7.97 -1.23 9.46
CA ASP A 72 9.33 -1.54 8.99
C ASP A 72 9.39 -2.84 8.19
N GLU A 73 8.56 -3.83 8.55
CA GLU A 73 8.46 -5.08 7.82
C GLU A 73 7.87 -4.85 6.42
N SER A 74 6.82 -4.04 6.32
CA SER A 74 6.21 -3.69 5.03
C SER A 74 7.16 -2.92 4.12
N MET A 75 7.98 -2.03 4.69
CA MET A 75 9.04 -1.33 3.95
C MET A 75 10.05 -2.32 3.37
N LYS A 76 10.53 -3.27 4.18
CA LYS A 76 11.45 -4.32 3.73
C LYS A 76 10.82 -5.20 2.65
N TRP A 77 9.56 -5.58 2.83
CA TRP A 77 8.83 -6.37 1.84
C TRP A 77 8.72 -5.63 0.50
N PHE A 78 8.41 -4.34 0.52
CA PHE A 78 8.33 -3.52 -0.71
C PHE A 78 9.68 -3.45 -1.43
N GLN A 79 10.78 -3.22 -0.69
CA GLN A 79 12.14 -3.21 -1.24
C GLN A 79 12.51 -4.57 -1.85
N GLN A 80 12.21 -5.68 -1.17
CA GLN A 80 12.58 -7.02 -1.66
C GLN A 80 11.73 -7.50 -2.83
N LYS A 81 10.44 -7.12 -2.88
CA LYS A 81 9.50 -7.63 -3.87
C LYS A 81 9.54 -6.86 -5.18
N TYR A 82 9.78 -5.56 -5.11
CA TYR A 82 9.67 -4.64 -6.24
C TYR A 82 10.95 -3.81 -6.47
N ASP A 83 12.05 -4.12 -5.76
CA ASP A 83 13.30 -3.34 -5.78
C ASP A 83 13.08 -1.84 -5.55
N GLY A 84 12.05 -1.51 -4.77
CA GLY A 84 11.54 -0.15 -4.64
C GLY A 84 12.44 0.74 -3.79
N ILE A 85 12.51 2.02 -4.15
CA ILE A 85 13.33 3.03 -3.47
C ILE A 85 12.49 3.73 -2.40
N LEU A 86 13.02 3.80 -1.17
CA LEU A 86 12.34 4.46 -0.04
C LEU A 86 12.91 5.85 0.22
N LEU A 87 12.12 6.87 -0.08
CA LEU A 87 12.48 8.26 0.15
C LEU A 87 12.34 8.65 1.63
N PRO A 88 13.20 9.54 2.15
CA PRO A 88 13.09 10.03 3.52
C PRO A 88 11.75 10.73 3.77
N SER A 89 11.35 10.80 5.04
CA SER A 89 10.13 11.51 5.43
C SER A 89 10.26 13.00 5.09
N LYS A 90 9.16 13.60 4.65
CA LYS A 90 9.15 15.05 4.40
C LYS A 90 9.22 15.75 5.75
N LYS A 91 10.16 16.71 5.92
CA LYS A 91 10.15 17.58 7.10
C LYS A 91 8.78 18.26 7.17
N LYS A 92 8.08 18.08 8.29
CA LYS A 92 6.86 18.84 8.58
C LYS A 92 7.30 20.32 8.64
N LYS A 93 6.74 21.13 7.75
CA LYS A 93 6.86 22.60 7.83
C LYS A 93 6.12 23.08 9.08
#